data_AF-A0ABD5SWM4-F1
#
_entry.id   AF-A0ABD5SWM4-F1
#
_cell.length_a   1.000
_cell.length_b   1.000
_cell.length_c   1.000
_cell.angle_alpha   90.00
_cell.angle_beta   90.00
_cell.angle_gamma   90.00
#
_symmetry.space_group_name_H-M   'P 1'
#
loop_
_entity.id
_entity.type
_entity.pdbx_description
1 polymer ?
#
loop_
_entity_poly.entity_id
_entity_poly.type
_entity_poly.pdbx_seq_one_letter_code
_entity_poly.pdbx_strand_id
1 'polypeptide(L)'
;MLTVRAPATSANLGSGFDVFGLALGTPADIVRVERAPETTITVTGAGSEYIPEDPAKNTVGAVAEALDAPARIRIDKGVRPSSGLGSSAASA
;
A
#
# COMPACT_ATOMS: atom_id res chain seq x y z
N MET A 1 -13.65 -8.02 -9.06
CA MET A 1 -12.74 -7.74 -7.94
C MET A 1 -11.43 -8.48 -8.15
N LEU A 2 -10.30 -7.78 -8.15
CA LEU A 2 -8.95 -8.36 -8.21
C LEU A 2 -8.34 -8.33 -6.80
N THR A 3 -7.57 -9.35 -6.45
CA THR A 3 -6.85 -9.43 -5.16
C THR A 3 -5.37 -9.64 -5.44
N VAL A 4 -4.52 -8.84 -4.80
CA VAL A 4 -3.07 -8.88 -4.98
C VAL A 4 -2.41 -8.94 -3.61
N ARG A 5 -1.30 -9.67 -3.53
CA ARG A 5 -0.42 -9.70 -2.35
C ARG A 5 0.82 -8.87 -2.66
N ALA A 6 1.02 -7.78 -1.93
CA ALA A 6 2.11 -6.84 -2.16
C ALA A 6 3.13 -6.93 -1.02
N PRO A 7 4.38 -7.37 -1.29
CA PRO A 7 5.35 -7.65 -0.25
C PRO A 7 5.93 -6.38 0.39
N ALA A 8 6.35 -6.51 1.65
CA ALA A 8 7.27 -5.58 2.27
C ALA A 8 8.58 -5.49 1.47
N THR A 9 9.28 -4.36 1.60
CA THR A 9 10.58 -4.13 0.94
C THR A 9 11.60 -3.59 1.95
N SER A 10 12.88 -3.89 1.72
CA SER A 10 14.00 -3.22 2.38
C SER A 10 14.74 -2.36 1.37
N ALA A 11 14.77 -1.06 1.62
CA ALA A 11 15.49 -0.08 0.79
C ALA A 11 16.93 0.13 1.29
N ASN A 12 17.74 0.81 0.48
CA ASN A 12 19.12 1.25 0.73
C ASN A 12 20.17 0.14 0.83
N LEU A 13 19.95 -0.91 1.64
CA LEU A 13 20.88 -2.03 1.84
C LEU A 13 22.34 -1.58 2.12
N GLY A 14 22.50 -0.55 2.96
CA GLY A 14 23.81 0.03 3.32
C GLY A 14 24.26 1.11 2.34
N SER A 15 25.35 0.89 1.62
CA SER A 15 25.95 1.87 0.70
C SER A 15 25.11 2.15 -0.56
N GLY A 16 24.03 1.39 -0.79
CA GLY A 16 23.09 1.60 -1.89
C GLY A 16 21.97 2.59 -1.58
N PHE A 17 22.24 3.61 -0.76
CA PHE A 17 21.27 4.65 -0.39
C PHE A 17 20.57 5.24 -1.61
N ASP A 18 19.23 5.28 -1.59
CA ASP A 18 18.35 5.74 -2.66
C ASP A 18 18.49 5.00 -4.02
N VAL A 19 19.17 3.85 -4.05
CA VAL A 19 19.37 3.07 -5.29
C VAL A 19 18.91 1.62 -5.12
N PHE A 20 19.25 0.96 -4.02
CA PHE A 20 18.95 -0.45 -3.83
C PHE A 20 17.61 -0.67 -3.13
N GLY A 21 16.92 -1.72 -3.56
CA GLY A 21 15.70 -2.22 -2.93
C GLY A 21 15.59 -3.74 -3.11
N LEU A 22 15.08 -4.42 -2.09
CA LEU A 22 14.82 -5.86 -2.10
C LEU A 22 13.40 -6.15 -1.61
N ALA A 23 12.64 -6.91 -2.40
CA ALA A 23 11.35 -7.42 -1.99
C ALA A 23 11.52 -8.60 -1.02
N LEU A 24 10.73 -8.61 0.05
CA LEU A 24 10.78 -9.63 1.10
C LEU A 24 9.72 -10.71 0.85
N GLY A 25 9.98 -11.92 1.35
CA GLY A 25 9.00 -13.01 1.32
C GLY A 25 7.78 -12.71 2.20
N THR A 26 8.00 -12.05 3.35
CA THR A 26 6.99 -11.63 4.34
C THR A 26 7.54 -10.45 5.16
N PRO A 27 6.69 -9.59 5.78
CA PRO A 27 5.23 -9.53 5.65
C PRO A 27 4.77 -8.97 4.30
N ALA A 28 3.45 -8.90 4.06
CA ALA A 28 2.86 -8.37 2.84
C ALA A 28 1.46 -7.82 3.13
N ASP A 29 1.03 -6.81 2.38
CA ASP A 29 -0.35 -6.36 2.38
C ASP A 29 -1.19 -7.20 1.42
N ILE A 30 -2.49 -7.35 1.70
CA ILE A 30 -3.47 -7.88 0.75
C ILE A 30 -4.36 -6.74 0.29
N VAL A 31 -4.23 -6.38 -0.99
CA VAL A 31 -4.99 -5.29 -1.61
C VAL A 31 -6.08 -5.90 -2.50
N ARG A 32 -7.32 -5.49 -2.29
CA ARG A 32 -8.48 -5.88 -3.10
C ARG A 32 -9.03 -4.66 -3.79
N VAL A 33 -9.15 -4.74 -5.13
CA VAL A 33 -9.56 -3.62 -5.97
C VAL A 33 -10.75 -4.02 -6.83
N GLU A 34 -11.74 -3.15 -6.89
CA GLU A 34 -12.92 -3.28 -7.75
C GLU A 34 -13.22 -1.92 -8.39
N ARG A 35 -13.35 -1.87 -9.71
CA ARG A 35 -13.68 -0.62 -10.42
C ARG A 35 -15.00 -0.06 -9.87
N ALA A 36 -15.04 1.24 -9.64
CA ALA A 36 -16.20 1.92 -9.09
C ALA A 36 -16.34 3.32 -9.72
N PRO A 37 -17.50 3.96 -9.61
CA PRO A 37 -17.67 5.35 -10.05
C PRO A 37 -16.78 6.34 -9.30
N GLU A 38 -16.47 6.05 -8.03
CA GLU A 38 -15.67 6.89 -7.13
C GLU A 38 -14.69 6.04 -6.32
N THR A 39 -13.55 6.64 -5.95
CA THR A 39 -12.55 5.96 -5.13
C THR A 39 -12.98 5.93 -3.67
N THR A 40 -13.02 4.74 -3.08
CA THR A 40 -13.23 4.55 -1.64
C THR A 40 -12.18 3.59 -1.11
N ILE A 41 -11.66 3.87 0.09
CA ILE A 41 -10.59 3.08 0.70
C ILE A 41 -11.06 2.59 2.07
N THR A 42 -10.78 1.34 2.40
CA THR A 42 -10.95 0.80 3.75
C THR A 42 -9.68 0.07 4.15
N VAL A 43 -9.21 0.31 5.37
CA VAL A 43 -7.93 -0.22 5.87
C VAL A 43 -8.15 -1.01 7.15
N THR A 44 -7.63 -2.24 7.18
CA THR A 44 -7.61 -3.11 8.36
C THR A 44 -6.20 -3.62 8.61
N GLY A 45 -5.96 -4.29 9.73
CA GLY A 45 -4.68 -4.97 10.00
C GLY A 45 -3.69 -4.10 10.77
N ALA A 46 -2.39 -4.33 10.54
CA ALA A 46 -1.31 -3.78 11.36
C ALA A 46 -1.22 -2.25 11.28
N GLY A 47 -1.61 -1.56 12.36
CA GLY A 47 -1.53 -0.11 12.49
C GLY A 47 -2.52 0.65 11.62
N SER A 48 -3.64 0.01 11.22
CA SER A 48 -4.68 0.62 10.40
C SER A 48 -5.29 1.87 11.04
N GLU A 49 -5.33 1.94 12.38
CA GLU A 49 -5.80 3.10 13.14
C GLU A 49 -4.99 4.38 12.89
N TYR A 50 -3.79 4.26 12.31
CA TYR A 50 -2.93 5.39 11.95
C TYR A 50 -2.93 5.71 10.45
N ILE A 51 -3.71 5.01 9.64
CA ILE A 51 -3.72 5.14 8.18
C ILE A 51 -5.04 5.80 7.75
N PRO A 52 -5.00 6.93 7.03
CA PRO A 52 -6.22 7.61 6.60
C PRO A 52 -6.98 6.79 5.54
N GLU A 53 -8.30 6.74 5.64
CA GLU A 53 -9.18 6.15 4.61
C GLU A 53 -9.66 7.17 3.57
N ASP A 54 -9.41 8.46 3.81
CA ASP A 54 -9.64 9.55 2.86
C ASP A 54 -8.72 9.38 1.63
N PRO A 55 -9.26 9.17 0.41
CA PRO A 55 -8.45 9.00 -0.80
C PRO A 55 -7.48 10.15 -1.07
N ALA A 56 -7.81 11.38 -0.67
CA ALA A 56 -6.92 12.53 -0.86
C ALA A 56 -5.70 12.52 0.08
N LYS A 57 -5.69 11.65 1.10
CA LYS A 57 -4.63 11.54 2.11
C LYS A 57 -3.97 10.16 2.14
N ASN A 58 -4.47 9.21 1.37
CA ASN A 58 -3.96 7.84 1.30
C ASN A 58 -3.19 7.63 -0.01
N THR A 59 -2.01 7.02 0.06
CA THR A 59 -1.14 6.80 -1.11
C THR A 59 -1.82 5.99 -2.22
N VAL A 60 -2.71 5.06 -1.88
CA VAL A 60 -3.44 4.27 -2.88
C VAL A 60 -4.50 5.12 -3.61
N GLY A 61 -5.03 6.14 -2.94
CA GLY A 61 -5.91 7.12 -3.57
C GLY A 61 -5.18 7.93 -4.63
N ALA A 62 -3.95 8.37 -4.34
CA ALA A 62 -3.09 9.05 -5.31
C ALA A 62 -2.75 8.19 -6.53
N VAL A 63 -2.55 6.88 -6.34
CA VAL A 63 -2.33 5.93 -7.46
C VAL A 63 -3.59 5.79 -8.32
N ALA A 64 -4.76 5.63 -7.69
CA ALA A 64 -6.03 5.53 -8.42
C ALA A 64 -6.33 6.81 -9.25
N GLU A 65 -6.02 7.98 -8.69
CA GLU A 65 -6.13 9.27 -9.39
C GLU A 65 -5.15 9.38 -10.56
N ALA A 66 -3.86 9.06 -10.34
CA ALA A 66 -2.83 9.15 -11.38
C ALA A 66 -3.09 8.21 -12.57
N LEU A 67 -3.79 7.09 -12.34
CA LEU A 67 -4.16 6.12 -13.37
C LEU A 67 -5.54 6.37 -14.00
N ASP A 68 -6.28 7.41 -13.57
CA ASP A 68 -7.68 7.65 -13.94
C ASP A 68 -8.55 6.38 -13.77
N ALA A 69 -8.35 5.69 -12.64
CA ALA A 69 -8.90 4.37 -12.36
C ALA A 69 -9.65 4.34 -11.02
N PRO A 70 -10.81 5.01 -10.91
CA PRO A 70 -11.58 5.03 -9.67
C PRO A 70 -12.02 3.62 -9.26
N ALA A 71 -11.85 3.33 -7.98
CA ALA A 71 -12.06 1.98 -7.46
C ALA A 71 -12.47 1.96 -5.98
N ARG A 72 -13.24 0.93 -5.61
CA ARG A 72 -13.38 0.50 -4.23
C ARG A 72 -12.17 -0.36 -3.88
N ILE A 73 -11.40 0.09 -2.90
CA ILE A 73 -10.12 -0.48 -2.50
C ILE A 73 -10.20 -0.91 -1.03
N ARG A 74 -9.83 -2.16 -0.75
CA ARG A 74 -9.71 -2.68 0.61
C ARG A 74 -8.29 -3.16 0.83
N ILE A 75 -7.66 -2.66 1.88
CA ILE A 75 -6.27 -2.95 2.23
C ILE A 75 -6.26 -3.68 3.57
N ASP A 76 -5.79 -4.92 3.56
CA ASP A 76 -5.45 -5.65 4.79
C ASP A 76 -3.94 -5.54 5.02
N LYS A 77 -3.56 -4.72 5.99
CA LYS A 77 -2.17 -4.35 6.28
C LYS A 77 -1.45 -5.49 6.99
N GLY A 78 -0.42 -6.04 6.35
CA GLY A 78 0.57 -6.91 6.98
C GLY A 78 1.84 -6.15 7.36
N VAL A 79 2.10 -5.00 6.73
CA VAL A 79 3.30 -4.19 7.00
C VAL A 79 2.92 -2.97 7.84
N ARG A 80 3.35 -2.93 9.11
CA ARG A 80 3.09 -1.79 10.01
C ARG A 80 3.67 -0.49 9.42
N PRO A 81 2.94 0.64 9.45
CA PRO A 81 3.47 1.94 9.00
C PRO A 81 4.71 2.35 9.80
N SER A 82 5.60 3.12 9.16
CA SER A 82 6.85 3.65 9.76
C SER A 82 7.81 2.59 10.32
N SER A 83 7.73 1.35 9.83
CA SER A 83 8.59 0.23 10.25
C SER A 83 9.95 0.16 9.54
N GLY A 84 10.17 0.99 8.52
CA GLY A 84 11.33 0.86 7.62
C GLY A 84 11.20 -0.28 6.58
N LEU A 85 10.01 -0.91 6.47
CA LEU A 85 9.76 -2.05 5.58
C LEU A 85 8.90 -1.71 4.35
N GLY A 86 8.88 -0.44 3.95
CA GLY A 86 8.12 0.00 2.76
C GLY A 86 6.61 -0.18 2.88
N SER A 87 6.00 0.07 4.05
CA SER A 87 4.57 -0.15 4.28
C SER A 87 3.65 0.63 3.32
N SER A 88 3.91 1.90 3.07
CA SER A 88 3.13 2.70 2.11
C SER A 88 3.36 2.23 0.68
N ALA A 89 4.60 1.86 0.35
CA ALA A 89 4.98 1.33 -0.96
C ALA A 89 4.37 -0.06 -1.24
N ALA A 90 4.10 -0.86 -0.22
CA ALA A 90 3.38 -2.12 -0.40
C ALA A 90 1.89 -1.89 -0.74
N SER A 91 1.29 -0.77 -0.32
CA SER A 91 -0.11 -0.48 -0.63
C SER A 91 -0.31 0.27 -1.96
N ALA A 92 0.63 1.14 -2.32
CA ALA A 92 0.61 1.96 -3.55
C ALA A 92 0.91 1.11 -4.80
#